data_AF-A0A443S6S2-F1
#
_entry.id   AF-A0A443S6S2-F1
#
_cell.length_a   1.000
_cell.length_b   1.000
_cell.length_c   1.000
_cell.angle_alpha   90.00
_cell.angle_beta   90.00
_cell.angle_gamma   90.00
#
_symmetry.space_group_name_H-M   'P 1'
#
loop_
_entity.id
_entity.type
_entity.pdbx_description
1 polymer ?
#
loop_
_entity_poly.entity_id
_entity_poly.type
_entity_poly.pdbx_seq_one_letter_code
_entity_poly.pdbx_strand_id
1 'polypeptide(L)'
;MDYYTADRKDWALKRAKALASVLGCNDTQNTFLTAEQIQCLRSVSVEKIMRAAEHPKVTAAAPKLPIDTPFLPIFGDEYIPIAPRIAWKTKAFKNDTELLIGTVYNETPMGSMIPRFIPPSAATEYQCRTTVPSQLLTMQECDELVRIYFLGIDEQRERPRAVETAMQLQTDVTFLCPSKAFAESFSEVNKVGQYFFLYKSKHDKIDC
;
A
#
# COMPACT_ATOMS: atom_id res chain seq x y z
N MET A 1 4.23 -12.99 -5.60
CA MET A 1 3.98 -11.59 -5.25
C MET A 1 2.52 -11.48 -4.82
N ASP A 2 2.28 -11.27 -3.53
CA ASP A 2 0.96 -11.09 -2.93
C ASP A 2 0.67 -9.58 -2.85
N TYR A 3 -0.15 -9.05 -3.77
CA TYR A 3 -0.52 -7.63 -3.74
C TYR A 3 -1.65 -7.42 -2.71
N TYR A 4 -1.33 -6.76 -1.59
CA TYR A 4 -2.31 -6.44 -0.54
C TYR A 4 -2.92 -5.06 -0.79
N THR A 5 -3.78 -4.96 -1.80
CA THR A 5 -4.71 -3.83 -1.95
C THR A 5 -6.06 -4.11 -1.28
N ALA A 6 -6.24 -5.31 -0.71
CA ALA A 6 -7.42 -5.71 0.02
C ALA A 6 -7.08 -6.48 1.30
N ASP A 7 -7.86 -6.24 2.34
CA ASP A 7 -7.78 -6.88 3.63
C ASP A 7 -8.64 -8.15 3.68
N ARG A 8 -8.28 -9.08 4.55
CA ARG A 8 -9.14 -10.21 4.85
C ARG A 8 -10.32 -9.75 5.68
N LYS A 9 -11.52 -10.29 5.40
CA LYS A 9 -12.73 -10.00 6.17
C LYS A 9 -12.54 -10.11 7.69
N ASP A 10 -11.79 -11.11 8.18
CA ASP A 10 -11.55 -11.29 9.62
C ASP A 10 -10.65 -10.22 10.24
N TRP A 11 -9.70 -9.68 9.48
CA TRP A 11 -8.80 -8.61 9.91
C TRP A 11 -9.51 -7.26 9.92
N ALA A 12 -10.28 -6.97 8.87
CA ALA A 12 -11.10 -5.77 8.81
C ALA A 12 -12.12 -5.71 9.96
N LEU A 13 -12.71 -6.85 10.32
CA LEU A 13 -13.63 -6.94 11.46
C LEU A 13 -12.94 -6.64 12.80
N LYS A 14 -11.70 -7.08 13.00
CA LYS A 14 -10.91 -6.73 14.20
C LYS A 14 -10.65 -5.23 14.28
N ARG A 15 -10.28 -4.59 13.17
CA ARG A 15 -10.08 -3.13 13.10
C ARG A 15 -11.39 -2.38 13.35
N ALA A 16 -12.49 -2.82 12.78
CA ALA A 16 -13.81 -2.21 12.99
C ALA A 16 -14.26 -2.29 14.46
N LYS A 17 -14.02 -3.41 15.14
CA LYS A 17 -14.27 -3.54 16.58
C LYS A 17 -13.36 -2.66 17.43
N ALA A 18 -12.07 -2.58 17.07
CA ALA A 18 -11.14 -1.68 17.74
C ALA A 18 -11.58 -0.22 17.59
N LEU A 19 -12.08 0.17 16.42
CA LEU A 19 -12.63 1.51 16.17
C LEU A 19 -13.88 1.77 17.02
N ALA A 20 -14.84 0.83 17.02
CA ALA A 20 -16.01 0.92 17.89
C ALA A 20 -15.63 1.10 19.36
N SER A 21 -14.59 0.39 19.80
CA SER A 21 -14.07 0.49 21.16
C SER A 21 -13.45 1.84 21.49
N VAL A 22 -12.62 2.38 20.60
CA VAL A 22 -12.03 3.72 20.75
C VAL A 22 -13.11 4.80 20.78
N LEU A 23 -14.21 4.61 20.05
CA LEU A 23 -15.33 5.56 19.97
C LEU A 23 -16.39 5.37 21.08
N GLY A 24 -16.20 4.41 21.99
CA GLY A 24 -17.16 4.14 23.07
C GLY A 24 -18.44 3.42 22.62
N CYS A 25 -18.46 2.85 21.42
CA CYS A 25 -19.56 2.04 20.88
C CYS A 25 -19.42 0.53 21.24
N ASN A 26 -18.91 0.22 22.43
CA ASN A 26 -18.58 -1.16 22.83
C ASN A 26 -19.79 -1.96 23.32
N ASP A 27 -19.78 -3.25 22.97
CA ASP A 27 -20.47 -4.32 23.68
C ASP A 27 -19.55 -5.56 23.69
N THR A 28 -19.44 -6.25 24.82
CA THR A 28 -18.25 -7.05 25.18
C THR A 28 -18.24 -8.50 24.70
N GLN A 29 -19.22 -8.96 23.92
CA GLN A 29 -19.39 -10.41 23.69
C GLN A 29 -19.61 -10.87 22.23
N ASN A 30 -19.72 -9.99 21.25
CA ASN A 30 -20.16 -10.40 19.91
C ASN A 30 -19.02 -10.68 18.91
N THR A 31 -19.21 -11.72 18.09
CA THR A 31 -18.31 -12.10 16.98
C THR A 31 -18.38 -11.10 15.83
N PHE A 32 -19.51 -10.42 15.61
CA PHE A 32 -19.70 -9.34 14.65
C PHE A 32 -20.06 -8.02 15.35
N LEU A 33 -20.05 -6.90 14.62
CA LEU A 33 -20.65 -5.66 15.11
C LEU A 33 -22.18 -5.83 15.15
N THR A 34 -22.81 -5.47 16.25
CA THR A 34 -24.28 -5.50 16.36
C THR A 34 -24.92 -4.31 15.64
N ALA A 35 -26.24 -4.37 15.43
CA ALA A 35 -26.98 -3.26 14.86
C ALA A 35 -26.86 -1.97 15.70
N GLU A 36 -26.86 -2.11 17.02
CA GLU A 36 -26.70 -1.00 17.97
C GLU A 36 -25.31 -0.38 17.86
N GLN A 37 -24.27 -1.21 17.71
CA GLN A 37 -22.89 -0.72 17.52
C GLN A 37 -22.75 0.04 16.21
N ILE A 38 -23.34 -0.48 15.13
CA ILE A 38 -23.36 0.20 13.82
C ILE A 38 -24.12 1.53 13.93
N GLN A 39 -25.25 1.54 14.64
CA GLN A 39 -26.03 2.76 14.84
C GLN A 39 -25.28 3.80 15.68
N CYS A 40 -24.54 3.36 16.71
CA CYS A 40 -23.64 4.21 17.48
C CYS A 40 -22.53 4.79 16.60
N LEU A 41 -21.85 3.97 15.80
CA LEU A 41 -20.82 4.45 14.87
C LEU A 41 -21.37 5.49 13.88
N ARG A 42 -22.59 5.30 13.39
CA ARG A 42 -23.28 6.23 12.49
C ARG A 42 -23.65 7.57 13.15
N SER A 43 -23.75 7.63 14.48
CA SER A 43 -24.04 8.87 15.20
C SER A 43 -22.79 9.68 15.56
N VAL A 44 -21.60 9.07 15.45
CA VAL A 44 -20.32 9.74 15.67
C VAL A 44 -19.99 10.64 14.47
N SER A 45 -19.41 11.82 14.74
CA SER A 45 -18.96 12.72 13.68
C SER A 45 -17.81 12.13 12.86
N VAL A 46 -17.76 12.47 11.58
CA VAL A 46 -16.70 12.04 10.65
C VAL A 46 -15.31 12.38 11.20
N GLU A 47 -15.12 13.59 11.74
CA GLU A 47 -13.84 14.01 12.32
C GLU A 47 -13.37 13.11 13.47
N LYS A 48 -14.29 12.71 14.35
CA LYS A 48 -13.97 11.77 15.45
C LYS A 48 -13.63 10.38 14.92
N ILE A 49 -14.36 9.91 13.91
CA ILE A 49 -14.07 8.63 13.25
C ILE A 49 -12.67 8.65 12.63
N MET A 50 -12.31 9.71 11.91
CA MET A 50 -10.99 9.83 11.27
C MET A 50 -9.86 9.81 12.30
N ARG A 51 -9.97 10.60 13.38
CA ARG A 51 -8.96 10.60 14.45
C ARG A 51 -8.87 9.24 15.16
N ALA A 52 -10.00 8.58 15.37
CA ALA A 52 -10.02 7.27 16.01
C ALA A 52 -9.46 6.17 15.10
N ALA A 53 -9.58 6.30 13.78
CA ALA A 53 -9.06 5.34 12.82
C ALA A 53 -7.52 5.26 12.84
N GLU A 54 -6.84 6.37 13.15
CA GLU A 54 -5.38 6.45 13.32
C GLU A 54 -4.91 5.98 14.70
N HIS A 55 -5.82 5.70 15.63
CA HIS A 55 -5.47 5.31 16.99
C HIS A 55 -4.68 3.98 17.00
N PRO A 56 -3.61 3.84 17.81
CA PRO A 56 -2.75 2.64 17.83
C PRO A 56 -3.51 1.33 18.05
N LYS A 57 -4.59 1.35 18.84
CA LYS A 57 -5.47 0.18 19.04
C LYS A 57 -6.16 -0.28 17.76
N VAL A 58 -6.48 0.62 16.83
CA VAL A 58 -7.11 0.31 15.54
C VAL A 58 -6.06 -0.20 14.57
N THR A 59 -4.96 0.53 14.42
CA THR A 59 -3.90 0.19 13.46
C THR A 59 -3.15 -1.10 13.83
N ALA A 60 -3.04 -1.43 15.11
CA ALA A 60 -2.43 -2.69 15.59
C ALA A 60 -3.40 -3.87 15.72
N ALA A 61 -4.71 -3.69 15.46
CA ALA A 61 -5.70 -4.76 15.63
C ALA A 61 -5.57 -5.91 14.61
N ALA A 62 -4.85 -5.69 13.51
CA ALA A 62 -4.55 -6.67 12.49
C ALA A 62 -3.14 -6.43 11.92
N PRO A 63 -2.55 -7.40 11.18
CA PRO A 63 -1.25 -7.21 10.56
C PRO A 63 -1.16 -5.90 9.76
N LYS A 64 -0.03 -5.21 9.89
CA LYS A 64 0.21 -3.96 9.20
C LYS A 64 0.29 -4.23 7.69
N LEU A 65 -0.48 -3.46 6.93
CA LEU A 65 -0.47 -3.52 5.47
C LEU A 65 0.56 -2.49 4.95
N PRO A 66 1.06 -2.66 3.70
CA PRO A 66 2.09 -1.78 3.13
C PRO A 66 1.65 -0.31 3.03
N ILE A 67 0.35 -0.09 3.01
CA ILE A 67 -0.30 1.22 2.95
C ILE A 67 -0.80 1.52 4.36
N ASP A 68 -0.41 2.69 4.90
CA ASP A 68 -0.80 3.16 6.24
C ASP A 68 -2.25 3.69 6.25
N THR A 69 -3.17 2.86 5.76
CA THR A 69 -4.60 3.13 5.73
C THR A 69 -5.31 2.12 6.62
N PRO A 70 -6.03 2.57 7.67
CA PRO A 70 -6.64 1.67 8.65
C PRO A 70 -7.76 0.81 8.06
N PHE A 71 -8.42 1.28 6.99
CA PHE A 71 -9.50 0.55 6.32
C PHE A 71 -9.20 0.46 4.82
N LEU A 72 -9.15 -0.76 4.30
CA LEU A 72 -8.91 -1.10 2.90
C LEU A 72 -10.09 -1.92 2.37
N PRO A 73 -10.25 -2.06 1.03
CA PRO A 73 -11.19 -3.00 0.44
C PRO A 73 -11.06 -4.39 1.10
N ILE A 74 -12.16 -5.12 1.26
CA ILE A 74 -12.13 -6.46 1.89
C ILE A 74 -12.39 -7.54 0.85
N PHE A 75 -11.80 -8.72 1.02
CA PHE A 75 -12.16 -9.92 0.27
C PHE A 75 -12.75 -11.01 1.18
N GLY A 76 -13.50 -11.93 0.58
CA GLY A 76 -14.32 -12.93 1.26
C GLY A 76 -15.75 -12.46 1.55
N ASP A 77 -16.23 -11.46 0.81
CA ASP A 77 -17.63 -11.00 0.81
C ASP A 77 -18.30 -11.23 -0.56
N GLU A 78 -19.52 -10.73 -0.75
CA GLU A 78 -20.25 -10.89 -2.01
C GLU A 78 -19.65 -10.10 -3.19
N TYR A 79 -18.89 -9.03 -2.92
CA TYR A 79 -18.33 -8.15 -3.94
C TYR A 79 -16.94 -8.63 -4.41
N ILE A 80 -16.09 -9.05 -3.47
CA ILE A 80 -14.76 -9.61 -3.74
C ILE A 80 -14.70 -10.99 -3.07
N PRO A 81 -15.27 -12.04 -3.68
CA PRO A 81 -15.48 -13.34 -3.01
C PRO A 81 -14.20 -14.12 -2.76
N ILE A 82 -13.17 -13.90 -3.58
CA ILE A 82 -11.89 -14.60 -3.49
C ILE A 82 -10.76 -13.60 -3.36
N ALA A 83 -9.66 -14.01 -2.75
CA ALA A 83 -8.48 -13.17 -2.63
C ALA A 83 -8.00 -12.71 -4.03
N PRO A 84 -7.63 -11.44 -4.23
CA PRO A 84 -7.19 -10.93 -5.53
C PRO A 84 -6.08 -11.76 -6.18
N ARG A 85 -5.15 -12.32 -5.39
CA ARG A 85 -4.13 -13.24 -5.87
C ARG A 85 -4.70 -14.52 -6.48
N ILE A 86 -5.72 -15.10 -5.84
CA ILE A 86 -6.37 -16.30 -6.35
C ILE A 86 -7.11 -15.94 -7.64
N ALA A 87 -7.87 -14.84 -7.62
CA ALA A 87 -8.57 -14.32 -8.79
C ALA A 87 -7.63 -14.15 -9.99
N TRP A 88 -6.47 -13.56 -9.74
CA TRP A 88 -5.42 -13.38 -10.71
C TRP A 88 -4.93 -14.75 -11.25
N LYS A 89 -4.48 -15.65 -10.37
CA LYS A 89 -3.93 -16.96 -10.77
C LYS A 89 -4.92 -17.83 -11.54
N THR A 90 -6.20 -17.77 -11.19
CA THR A 90 -7.25 -18.59 -11.81
C THR A 90 -7.99 -17.88 -12.93
N LYS A 91 -7.57 -16.66 -13.30
CA LYS A 91 -8.28 -15.81 -14.27
C LYS A 91 -9.75 -15.58 -13.93
N ALA A 92 -10.07 -15.55 -12.64
CA ALA A 92 -11.42 -15.29 -12.14
C ALA A 92 -11.64 -13.77 -12.01
N PHE A 93 -11.56 -13.11 -13.15
CA PHE A 93 -11.84 -11.69 -13.36
C PHE A 93 -12.54 -11.51 -14.71
N LYS A 94 -12.88 -10.27 -15.08
CA LYS A 94 -13.56 -10.00 -16.35
C LYS A 94 -12.65 -10.33 -17.54
N ASN A 95 -13.15 -11.16 -18.45
CA ASN A 95 -12.49 -11.53 -19.70
C ASN A 95 -13.05 -10.74 -20.88
N ASP A 96 -12.38 -10.82 -22.03
CA ASP A 96 -12.75 -10.17 -23.29
C ASP A 96 -12.93 -8.64 -23.16
N THR A 97 -12.09 -8.02 -22.35
CA THR A 97 -12.09 -6.56 -22.15
C THR A 97 -10.80 -5.91 -22.65
N GLU A 98 -10.87 -4.61 -22.89
CA GLU A 98 -9.72 -3.77 -23.19
C GLU A 98 -9.37 -2.92 -21.97
N LEU A 99 -8.08 -2.81 -21.65
CA LEU A 99 -7.58 -2.02 -20.53
C LEU A 99 -6.38 -1.18 -20.97
N LEU A 100 -6.37 0.10 -20.61
CA LEU A 100 -5.19 0.96 -20.66
C LEU A 100 -4.72 1.21 -19.23
N ILE A 101 -3.47 0.86 -18.92
CA ILE A 101 -2.85 1.05 -17.60
C ILE A 101 -1.46 1.66 -17.76
N GLY A 102 -0.97 2.37 -16.75
CA GLY A 102 0.39 2.86 -16.77
C GLY A 102 0.82 3.42 -15.43
N THR A 103 2.06 3.88 -15.40
CA THR A 103 2.68 4.52 -14.23
C THR A 103 3.42 5.78 -14.65
N VAL A 104 3.66 6.67 -13.70
CA VAL A 104 4.46 7.89 -13.90
C VAL A 104 5.90 7.70 -13.41
N TYR A 105 6.80 8.54 -13.93
CA TYR A 105 8.15 8.68 -13.39
C TYR A 105 8.08 9.30 -11.98
N ASN A 106 8.49 8.53 -10.96
CA ASN A 106 8.40 8.88 -9.54
C ASN A 106 6.96 9.02 -8.99
N GLU A 107 6.29 7.87 -8.81
CA GLU A 107 4.96 7.77 -8.17
C GLU A 107 4.98 8.15 -6.67
N THR A 108 6.16 8.19 -6.06
CA THR A 108 6.29 8.37 -4.60
C THR A 108 6.83 9.75 -4.25
N PRO A 109 6.16 10.51 -3.35
CA PRO A 109 6.66 11.80 -2.87
C PRO A 109 7.74 11.64 -1.79
N MET A 110 8.54 10.56 -1.84
CA MET A 110 9.47 10.18 -0.78
C MET A 110 10.63 11.18 -0.57
N GLY A 111 10.96 11.98 -1.58
CA GLY A 111 12.11 12.89 -1.53
C GLY A 111 12.06 13.87 -0.35
N SER A 112 10.88 14.26 0.11
CA SER A 112 10.69 15.15 1.27
C SER A 112 10.71 14.40 2.62
N MET A 113 10.54 13.08 2.63
CA MET A 113 10.42 12.26 3.84
C MET A 113 11.75 11.69 4.33
N ILE A 114 12.82 11.70 3.52
CA ILE A 114 14.15 11.20 3.92
C ILE A 114 14.90 12.29 4.71
N PRO A 115 15.10 12.13 6.04
CA PRO A 115 15.76 13.15 6.84
C PRO A 115 17.19 13.42 6.35
N ARG A 116 17.62 14.68 6.36
CA ARG A 116 18.95 15.10 5.86
C ARG A 116 20.12 14.40 6.56
N PHE A 117 19.92 13.96 7.80
CA PHE A 117 20.94 13.34 8.64
C PHE A 117 21.02 11.82 8.50
N ILE A 118 20.11 11.21 7.73
CA ILE A 118 20.09 9.77 7.48
C ILE A 118 20.56 9.52 6.04
N PRO A 119 21.47 8.54 5.81
CA PRO A 119 21.79 8.06 4.47
C PRO A 119 20.51 7.58 3.75
N PRO A 120 20.23 8.02 2.52
CA PRO A 120 19.05 7.56 1.79
C PRO A 120 18.95 6.03 1.68
N SER A 121 20.06 5.30 1.56
CA SER A 121 20.06 3.83 1.56
C SER A 121 19.51 3.25 2.86
N ALA A 122 19.97 3.73 4.01
CA ALA A 122 19.52 3.29 5.33
C ALA A 122 18.04 3.62 5.58
N ALA A 123 17.59 4.80 5.15
CA ALA A 123 16.18 5.16 5.20
C ALA A 123 15.33 4.22 4.32
N THR A 124 15.83 3.88 3.14
CA THR A 124 15.16 2.97 2.20
C THR A 124 15.14 1.53 2.70
N GLU A 125 16.21 1.06 3.35
CA GLU A 125 16.27 -0.25 4.00
C GLU A 125 15.23 -0.35 5.13
N TYR A 126 15.20 0.66 6.02
CA TYR A 126 14.20 0.73 7.08
C TYR A 126 12.78 0.72 6.51
N GLN A 127 12.54 1.49 5.45
CA GLN A 127 11.24 1.51 4.80
C GLN A 127 10.91 0.16 4.17
N CYS A 128 11.81 -0.45 3.40
CA CYS A 128 11.59 -1.77 2.81
C CYS A 128 11.18 -2.79 3.89
N ARG A 129 11.91 -2.82 5.01
CA ARG A 129 11.64 -3.75 6.11
C ARG A 129 10.35 -3.48 6.89
N THR A 130 9.83 -2.25 6.86
CA THR A 130 8.64 -1.84 7.64
C THR A 130 7.38 -1.70 6.80
N THR A 131 7.52 -1.40 5.51
CA THR A 131 6.41 -1.19 4.59
C THR A 131 6.25 -2.34 3.63
N VAL A 132 7.31 -3.03 3.21
CA VAL A 132 7.13 -4.23 2.39
C VAL A 132 6.68 -5.36 3.31
N PRO A 133 5.50 -5.96 3.09
CA PRO A 133 5.07 -7.14 3.82
C PRO A 133 6.17 -8.19 3.74
N SER A 134 6.47 -8.85 4.86
CA SER A 134 7.43 -9.97 4.91
C SER A 134 7.07 -11.16 3.99
N GLN A 135 5.87 -11.13 3.41
CA GLN A 135 5.35 -12.10 2.43
C GLN A 135 5.68 -11.71 0.97
N LEU A 136 6.16 -10.48 0.74
CA LEU A 136 6.58 -9.97 -0.56
C LEU A 136 8.09 -10.03 -0.77
N LEU A 137 8.84 -9.58 0.24
CA LEU A 137 10.30 -9.69 0.29
C LEU A 137 10.70 -10.12 1.71
N THR A 138 11.65 -11.02 1.79
CA THR A 138 12.39 -11.31 3.02
C THR A 138 13.28 -10.12 3.37
N MET A 139 13.75 -10.05 4.62
CA MET A 139 14.71 -9.02 5.03
C MET A 139 15.99 -9.05 4.18
N GLN A 140 16.46 -10.25 3.83
CA GLN A 140 17.64 -10.42 2.98
C GLN A 140 17.40 -9.89 1.57
N GLU A 141 16.23 -10.16 0.98
CA GLU A 141 15.88 -9.65 -0.35
C GLU A 141 15.72 -8.12 -0.34
N CYS A 142 15.19 -7.52 0.74
CA CYS A 142 15.18 -6.07 0.91
C CYS A 142 16.61 -5.49 0.91
N ASP A 143 17.51 -6.08 1.70
CA ASP A 143 18.88 -5.61 1.81
C ASP A 143 19.64 -5.73 0.48
N GLU A 144 19.44 -6.84 -0.24
CA GLU A 144 20.02 -7.05 -1.55
C GLU A 144 19.49 -6.03 -2.59
N LEU A 145 18.19 -5.80 -2.60
CA LEU A 145 17.54 -4.84 -3.49
C LEU A 145 18.07 -3.42 -3.26
N VAL A 146 18.14 -2.97 -2.00
CA VAL A 146 18.73 -1.67 -1.64
C VAL A 146 20.19 -1.61 -2.11
N ARG A 147 20.98 -2.65 -1.84
CA ARG A 147 22.39 -2.71 -2.28
C ARG A 147 22.53 -2.58 -3.79
N ILE A 148 21.66 -3.21 -4.58
CA ILE A 148 21.69 -3.14 -6.05
C ILE A 148 21.36 -1.74 -6.54
N TYR A 149 20.29 -1.12 -6.01
CA TYR A 149 19.89 0.24 -6.44
C TYR A 149 20.94 1.29 -6.11
N PHE A 150 21.61 1.15 -4.96
CA PHE A 150 22.63 2.10 -4.50
C PHE A 150 24.05 1.74 -4.98
N LEU A 151 24.21 0.73 -5.84
CA LEU A 151 25.52 0.29 -6.31
C LEU A 151 26.25 1.42 -7.04
N GLY A 152 27.40 1.84 -6.51
CA GLY A 152 28.23 2.88 -7.09
C GLY A 152 27.76 4.31 -6.85
N ILE A 153 26.85 4.53 -5.89
CA ILE A 153 26.45 5.86 -5.44
C ILE A 153 27.25 6.24 -4.19
N ASP A 154 27.97 7.36 -4.24
CA ASP A 154 28.53 7.97 -3.04
C ASP A 154 27.47 8.86 -2.38
N GLU A 155 26.76 8.33 -1.39
CA GLU A 155 25.61 9.02 -0.78
C GLU A 155 25.98 10.35 -0.09
N GLN A 156 27.24 10.54 0.29
CA GLN A 156 27.71 11.79 0.90
C GLN A 156 27.93 12.87 -0.15
N ARG A 157 28.47 12.51 -1.30
CA ARG A 157 28.77 13.44 -2.40
C ARG A 157 27.60 13.61 -3.37
N GLU A 158 26.79 12.58 -3.54
CA GLU A 158 25.72 12.47 -4.52
C GLU A 158 24.34 12.37 -3.86
N ARG A 159 24.14 13.03 -2.71
CA ARG A 159 22.87 12.95 -1.96
C ARG A 159 21.62 13.16 -2.82
N PRO A 160 21.54 14.14 -3.76
CA PRO A 160 20.36 14.28 -4.61
C PRO A 160 20.05 13.03 -5.44
N ARG A 161 21.09 12.42 -6.04
CA ARG A 161 20.98 11.17 -6.80
C ARG A 161 20.61 9.98 -5.91
N ALA A 162 21.14 9.93 -4.69
CA ALA A 162 20.80 8.92 -3.70
C ALA A 162 19.32 9.02 -3.28
N VAL A 163 18.79 10.23 -3.11
CA VAL A 163 17.36 10.45 -2.82
C VAL A 163 16.48 10.06 -4.01
N GLU A 164 16.86 10.43 -5.23
CA GLU A 164 16.15 10.02 -6.45
C GLU A 164 16.15 8.50 -6.62
N THR A 165 17.27 7.85 -6.30
CA THR A 165 17.39 6.38 -6.32
C THR A 165 16.46 5.71 -5.31
N ALA A 166 16.35 6.27 -4.09
CA ALA A 166 15.38 5.80 -3.10
C ALA A 166 13.94 5.91 -3.61
N MET A 167 13.59 7.06 -4.22
CA MET A 167 12.26 7.29 -4.80
C MET A 167 11.96 6.33 -5.95
N GLN A 168 12.96 6.05 -6.79
CA GLN A 168 12.82 5.10 -7.90
C GLN A 168 12.59 3.69 -7.37
N LEU A 169 13.38 3.25 -6.39
CA LEU A 169 13.19 1.93 -5.77
C LEU A 169 11.78 1.78 -5.18
N GLN A 170 11.31 2.79 -4.43
CA GLN A 170 9.95 2.75 -3.88
C GLN A 170 8.89 2.75 -5.00
N THR A 171 9.07 3.54 -6.05
CA THR A 171 8.19 3.56 -7.23
C THR A 171 8.13 2.18 -7.87
N ASP A 172 9.28 1.52 -8.01
CA ASP A 172 9.38 0.22 -8.65
C ASP A 172 8.67 -0.87 -7.85
N VAL A 173 8.92 -0.94 -6.54
CA VAL A 173 8.32 -1.94 -5.66
C VAL A 173 6.82 -1.72 -5.47
N THR A 174 6.36 -0.47 -5.42
CA THR A 174 4.98 -0.14 -5.01
C THR A 174 4.04 0.07 -6.20
N PHE A 175 4.54 0.47 -7.37
CA PHE A 175 3.72 0.84 -8.53
C PHE A 175 4.17 0.17 -9.82
N LEU A 176 5.42 0.37 -10.27
CA LEU A 176 5.84 -0.07 -11.61
C LEU A 176 5.86 -1.59 -11.74
N CYS A 177 6.55 -2.33 -10.88
CA CYS A 177 6.59 -3.80 -10.94
C CYS A 177 5.21 -4.44 -10.70
N PRO A 178 4.41 -3.98 -9.71
CA PRO A 178 3.01 -4.42 -9.55
C PRO A 178 2.15 -4.23 -10.79
N SER A 179 2.16 -3.02 -11.38
CA SER A 179 1.34 -2.69 -12.54
C SER A 179 1.76 -3.48 -13.77
N LYS A 180 3.07 -3.68 -13.97
CA LYS A 180 3.62 -4.51 -15.04
C LYS A 180 3.21 -5.97 -14.90
N ALA A 181 3.41 -6.56 -13.72
CA ALA A 181 3.00 -7.94 -13.49
C ALA A 181 1.49 -8.11 -13.75
N PHE A 182 0.68 -7.16 -13.28
CA PHE A 182 -0.76 -7.17 -13.51
C PHE A 182 -1.10 -7.06 -15.00
N ALA A 183 -0.48 -6.13 -15.72
CA ALA A 183 -0.69 -5.94 -17.16
C ALA A 183 -0.34 -7.23 -17.94
N GLU A 184 0.83 -7.82 -17.67
CA GLU A 184 1.27 -9.07 -18.28
C GLU A 184 0.24 -10.18 -18.07
N SER A 185 -0.22 -10.36 -16.85
CA SER A 185 -1.12 -11.47 -16.58
C SER A 185 -2.58 -11.23 -16.96
N PHE A 186 -3.04 -9.98 -16.92
CA PHE A 186 -4.35 -9.61 -17.42
C PHE A 186 -4.40 -9.78 -18.95
N SER A 187 -3.28 -9.54 -19.64
CA SER A 187 -3.16 -9.69 -21.10
C SER A 187 -3.24 -11.13 -21.61
N GLU A 188 -3.11 -12.13 -20.74
CA GLU A 188 -3.27 -13.54 -21.12
C GLU A 188 -4.68 -13.87 -21.63
N VAL A 189 -5.69 -13.11 -21.22
CA VAL A 189 -7.11 -13.31 -21.62
C VAL A 189 -7.82 -12.01 -22.03
N ASN A 190 -7.10 -10.89 -22.10
CA ASN A 190 -7.64 -9.56 -22.41
C ASN A 190 -6.66 -8.76 -23.30
N LYS A 191 -7.11 -7.64 -23.88
CA LYS A 191 -6.20 -6.69 -24.55
C LYS A 191 -5.74 -5.63 -23.55
N VAL A 192 -4.42 -5.44 -23.46
CA VAL A 192 -3.83 -4.47 -22.53
C VAL A 192 -2.89 -3.53 -23.27
N GLY A 193 -3.14 -2.23 -23.15
CA GLY A 193 -2.15 -1.20 -23.44
C GLY A 193 -1.46 -0.78 -22.15
N GLN A 194 -0.12 -0.75 -22.16
CA GLN A 194 0.66 -0.23 -21.04
C GLN A 194 1.42 1.04 -21.46
N TYR A 195 1.36 2.09 -20.63
CA TYR A 195 2.15 3.31 -20.84
C TYR A 195 3.07 3.61 -19.65
N PHE A 196 4.13 4.38 -19.92
CA PHE A 196 5.01 4.94 -18.90
C PHE A 196 5.20 6.43 -19.16
N PHE A 197 4.75 7.25 -18.21
CA PHE A 197 4.73 8.70 -18.39
C PHE A 197 5.97 9.35 -17.77
N LEU A 198 6.86 9.83 -18.65
CA LEU A 198 8.16 10.39 -18.28
C LEU A 198 8.18 11.93 -18.24
N TYR A 199 7.12 12.59 -18.71
CA TYR A 199 7.13 14.04 -18.84
C TYR A 199 7.00 14.70 -17.46
N LYS A 200 7.96 15.56 -17.12
CA LYS A 200 7.95 16.41 -15.93
C LYS A 200 7.52 17.82 -16.32
N SER A 201 6.48 18.37 -15.68
CA SER A 201 6.01 19.71 -16.01
C SER A 201 7.02 20.76 -15.56
N LYS A 202 7.22 21.79 -16.39
CA LYS A 202 8.03 22.96 -16.03
C LYS A 202 7.39 23.81 -14.91
N HIS A 203 6.10 23.57 -14.64
CA HIS A 203 5.32 24.25 -13.60
C HIS A 203 5.25 23.46 -12.29
N ASP A 204 5.89 22.30 -12.18
CA ASP A 204 5.96 21.50 -10.94
C ASP A 204 6.90 22.09 -9.87
N LYS A 205 7.07 23.42 -9.85
CA LYS A 205 7.48 24.11 -8.62
C LYS A 205 6.27 24.13 -7.69
N ILE A 206 5.98 22.97 -7.12
CA ILE A 206 5.14 22.91 -5.93
C ILE A 206 6.03 23.47 -4.82
N ASP A 207 5.90 24.78 -4.57
CA ASP A 207 6.33 25.39 -3.33
C ASP A 207 5.45 24.78 -2.21
N CYS A 208 5.91 23.67 -1.63
CA CYS A 208 5.44 23.18 -0.33
C CYS A 208 6.28 23.82 0.78
#